data_AF-A0A936GLW2-F1
#
_entry.id   AF-A0A936GLW2-F1
#
_cell.length_a   1.000
_cell.length_b   1.000
_cell.length_c   1.000
_cell.angle_alpha   90.00
_cell.angle_beta   90.00
_cell.angle_gamma   90.00
#
_symmetry.space_group_name_H-M   'P 1'
#
loop_
_entity.id
_entity.type
_entity.pdbx_description
1 polymer ?
#
loop_
_entity_poly.entity_id
_entity_poly.type
_entity_poly.pdbx_seq_one_letter_code
_entity_poly.pdbx_strand_id
1 'polypeptide(L)'
;MKKLESKVLSNKNDTSILLFYCNSQYLYIAQLLDSKMEDAAKIEIIKFDNYLKLLYEKKISKLNYYTLSSSKFAYMVASGLSNSISSGYKIIETANNAYEIDANSPYSLTQKGFVKFYFPGIFGGDFEEANFFFKKAIVTFEENSKPLACNWYYLNTLLFLAKSYEELNKKSEAIKVYEKMLLLAPEYHKIAHWKKQLIEGA
;
A
#
# COMPACT_ATOMS: atom_id res chain seq x y z
N MET A 1 -17.12 7.08 -4.39
CA MET A 1 -17.37 6.19 -3.24
C MET A 1 -18.83 5.83 -3.00
N LYS A 2 -19.76 6.77 -2.73
CA LYS A 2 -21.18 6.47 -2.39
C LYS A 2 -21.89 5.50 -3.36
N LYS A 3 -21.72 5.68 -4.68
CA LYS A 3 -22.30 4.79 -5.71
C LYS A 3 -21.77 3.36 -5.62
N LEU A 4 -20.49 3.18 -5.27
CA LEU A 4 -19.89 1.85 -5.14
C LEU A 4 -20.31 1.18 -3.83
N GLU A 5 -20.38 1.95 -2.74
CA GLU A 5 -20.91 1.50 -1.46
C GLU A 5 -22.35 0.98 -1.60
N SER A 6 -23.21 1.75 -2.28
CA SER A 6 -24.59 1.32 -2.57
C SER A 6 -24.64 0.00 -3.36
N LYS A 7 -23.72 -0.22 -4.32
CA LYS A 7 -23.62 -1.49 -5.05
C LYS A 7 -23.27 -2.66 -4.12
N VAL A 8 -22.28 -2.50 -3.24
CA VAL A 8 -21.92 -3.53 -2.24
C VAL A 8 -23.12 -3.86 -1.36
N LEU A 9 -23.84 -2.84 -0.89
CA LEU A 9 -25.02 -3.02 -0.04
C LEU A 9 -26.19 -3.68 -0.76
N SER A 10 -26.37 -3.43 -2.06
CA SER A 10 -27.40 -4.06 -2.90
C SER A 10 -27.06 -5.49 -3.30
N ASN A 11 -25.77 -5.86 -3.30
CA ASN A 11 -25.29 -7.17 -3.71
C ASN A 11 -24.27 -7.73 -2.71
N LYS A 12 -24.71 -7.92 -1.46
CA LYS A 12 -23.84 -8.32 -0.34
C LYS A 12 -23.17 -9.69 -0.52
N ASN A 13 -23.58 -10.49 -1.50
CA ASN A 13 -23.00 -11.80 -1.78
C ASN A 13 -21.96 -11.76 -2.89
N ASP A 14 -21.85 -10.66 -3.64
CA ASP A 14 -20.81 -10.50 -4.64
C ASP A 14 -19.49 -10.11 -3.96
N THR A 15 -18.65 -11.15 -3.80
CA THR A 15 -17.35 -11.06 -3.14
C THR A 15 -16.34 -10.22 -3.94
N SER A 16 -16.50 -10.16 -5.26
CA SER A 16 -15.64 -9.38 -6.15
C SER A 16 -15.89 -7.88 -5.99
N ILE A 17 -17.16 -7.48 -5.89
CA ILE A 17 -17.56 -6.09 -5.66
C ILE A 17 -17.11 -5.63 -4.26
N LEU A 18 -17.23 -6.48 -3.25
CA LEU A 18 -16.76 -6.17 -1.90
C LEU A 18 -15.23 -5.95 -1.87
N LEU A 19 -14.45 -6.85 -2.45
CA LEU A 19 -12.99 -6.71 -2.53
C LEU A 19 -12.59 -5.46 -3.33
N PHE A 20 -13.26 -5.19 -4.45
CA PHE A 20 -13.02 -3.99 -5.26
C PHE A 20 -13.32 -2.70 -4.47
N TYR A 21 -14.40 -2.70 -3.68
CA TYR A 21 -14.73 -1.58 -2.80
C TYR A 21 -13.68 -1.36 -1.72
N CYS A 22 -13.22 -2.42 -1.04
CA CYS A 22 -12.15 -2.32 -0.05
C CYS A 22 -10.84 -1.78 -0.66
N ASN A 23 -10.46 -2.22 -1.86
CA ASN A 23 -9.30 -1.67 -2.57
C ASN A 23 -9.50 -0.20 -2.97
N SER A 24 -10.72 0.19 -3.33
CA SER A 24 -11.06 1.58 -3.64
C SER A 24 -11.00 2.46 -2.39
N GLN A 25 -11.44 1.93 -1.23
CA GLN A 25 -11.33 2.63 0.05
C GLN A 25 -9.88 2.88 0.45
N TYR A 26 -9.01 1.88 0.28
CA TYR A 26 -7.56 2.06 0.50
C TYR A 26 -7.05 3.32 -0.22
N LEU A 27 -7.30 3.43 -1.52
CA LEU A 27 -6.82 4.56 -2.33
C LEU A 27 -7.45 5.88 -1.94
N TYR A 28 -8.76 5.87 -1.69
CA TYR A 28 -9.50 7.06 -1.32
C TYR A 28 -9.04 7.62 0.03
N ILE A 29 -8.77 6.76 1.00
CA ILE A 29 -8.20 7.17 2.30
C ILE A 29 -6.83 7.80 2.12
N ALA A 30 -5.95 7.20 1.31
CA ALA A 30 -4.63 7.77 1.01
C ALA A 30 -4.76 9.19 0.44
N GLN A 31 -5.67 9.38 -0.52
CA GLN A 31 -5.92 10.69 -1.13
C GLN A 31 -6.46 11.72 -0.13
N LEU A 32 -7.38 11.33 0.76
CA LEU A 32 -7.91 12.22 1.80
C LEU A 32 -6.80 12.65 2.76
N LEU A 33 -5.92 11.73 3.16
CA LEU A 33 -4.76 12.05 4.01
C LEU A 33 -3.77 12.99 3.32
N ASP A 34 -3.42 12.74 2.04
CA ASP A 34 -2.55 13.62 1.25
C ASP A 34 -3.16 15.02 1.06
N SER A 35 -4.49 15.09 0.96
CA SER A 35 -5.25 16.34 0.86
C SER A 35 -5.51 17.02 2.22
N LYS A 36 -4.94 16.49 3.31
CA LYS A 36 -5.13 16.96 4.70
C LYS A 36 -6.60 17.01 5.14
N MET A 37 -7.44 16.17 4.55
CA MET A 37 -8.86 16.03 4.90
C MET A 37 -9.04 14.98 6.00
N GLU A 38 -8.46 15.24 7.18
CA GLU A 38 -8.34 14.24 8.25
C GLU A 38 -9.69 13.71 8.75
N ASP A 39 -10.68 14.56 8.99
CA ASP A 39 -11.98 14.10 9.50
C ASP A 39 -12.71 13.19 8.50
N ALA A 40 -12.61 13.50 7.21
CA ALA A 40 -13.14 12.65 6.16
C ALA A 40 -12.38 11.31 6.09
N ALA A 41 -11.04 11.34 6.24
CA ALA A 41 -10.23 10.13 6.27
C ALA A 41 -10.61 9.23 7.44
N LYS A 42 -10.80 9.79 8.64
CA LYS A 42 -11.20 9.05 9.85
C LYS A 42 -12.52 8.30 9.65
N ILE A 43 -13.52 8.97 9.08
CA ILE A 43 -14.82 8.37 8.77
C ILE A 43 -14.65 7.18 7.81
N GLU A 44 -13.86 7.35 6.76
CA GLU A 44 -13.66 6.29 5.76
C GLU A 44 -12.80 5.14 6.28
N ILE A 45 -11.85 5.37 7.19
CA ILE A 45 -11.08 4.31 7.87
C ILE A 45 -11.99 3.44 8.72
N ILE A 46 -12.92 4.04 9.47
CA ILE A 46 -13.90 3.29 10.29
C ILE A 46 -14.79 2.43 9.40
N LYS A 47 -15.28 2.98 8.27
CA LYS A 47 -16.04 2.19 7.30
C LYS A 47 -15.19 1.05 6.72
N PHE A 48 -13.96 1.34 6.34
CA PHE A 48 -13.04 0.36 5.77
C PHE A 48 -12.82 -0.82 6.72
N ASP A 49 -12.65 -0.58 8.03
CA ASP A 49 -12.56 -1.64 9.04
C ASP A 49 -13.80 -2.55 9.05
N ASN A 50 -15.00 -1.98 8.95
CA ASN A 50 -16.25 -2.75 8.92
C ASN A 50 -16.36 -3.63 7.66
N TYR A 51 -15.97 -3.11 6.49
CA TYR A 51 -15.99 -3.90 5.26
C TYR A 51 -14.89 -4.96 5.20
N LEU A 52 -13.74 -4.73 5.86
CA LEU A 52 -12.72 -5.76 6.04
C LEU A 52 -13.18 -6.90 6.94
N LYS A 53 -13.96 -6.61 8.00
CA LYS A 53 -14.59 -7.66 8.82
C LYS A 53 -15.58 -8.48 7.99
N LEU A 54 -16.40 -7.83 7.16
CA LEU A 54 -17.31 -8.54 6.25
C LEU A 54 -16.55 -9.41 5.23
N LEU A 55 -15.42 -8.91 4.70
CA LEU A 55 -14.55 -9.66 3.79
C LEU A 55 -14.03 -10.94 4.47
N TYR A 56 -13.59 -10.82 5.73
CA TYR A 56 -13.11 -11.93 6.54
C TYR A 56 -14.20 -12.95 6.85
N GLU A 57 -15.38 -12.51 7.28
CA GLU A 57 -16.53 -13.37 7.62
C GLU A 57 -17.01 -14.19 6.41
N LYS A 58 -17.01 -13.58 5.22
CA LYS A 58 -17.34 -14.26 3.96
C LYS A 58 -16.23 -15.18 3.46
N LYS A 59 -15.13 -15.33 4.21
CA LYS A 59 -13.95 -16.13 3.88
C LYS A 59 -13.35 -15.75 2.52
N ILE A 60 -13.49 -14.49 2.12
CA ILE A 60 -13.01 -13.98 0.85
C ILE A 60 -11.53 -13.67 1.03
N SER A 61 -10.67 -14.47 0.39
CA SER A 61 -9.20 -14.29 0.32
C SER A 61 -8.57 -13.78 1.62
N LYS A 62 -8.15 -14.70 2.50
CA LYS A 62 -7.42 -14.36 3.74
C LYS A 62 -6.22 -13.44 3.46
N LEU A 63 -5.53 -13.67 2.36
CA LEU A 63 -4.42 -12.83 1.91
C LEU A 63 -4.85 -11.35 1.78
N ASN A 64 -5.93 -11.08 1.04
CA ASN A 64 -6.42 -9.70 0.86
C ASN A 64 -6.85 -9.06 2.18
N TYR A 65 -7.50 -9.84 3.06
CA TYR A 65 -7.87 -9.36 4.38
C TYR A 65 -6.64 -8.87 5.16
N TYR A 66 -5.58 -9.69 5.25
CA TYR A 66 -4.39 -9.33 6.01
C TYR A 66 -3.62 -8.17 5.36
N THR A 67 -3.45 -8.17 4.03
CA THR A 67 -2.80 -7.05 3.32
C THR A 67 -3.51 -5.72 3.54
N LEU A 68 -4.84 -5.70 3.41
CA LEU A 68 -5.63 -4.48 3.59
C LEU A 68 -5.73 -4.09 5.07
N SER A 69 -5.72 -5.05 5.98
CA SER A 69 -5.72 -4.78 7.43
C SER A 69 -4.43 -4.10 7.89
N SER A 70 -3.27 -4.54 7.39
CA SER A 70 -1.99 -3.87 7.62
C SER A 70 -2.07 -2.40 7.22
N SER A 71 -2.57 -2.16 6.01
CA SER A 71 -2.75 -0.81 5.47
C SER A 71 -3.73 0.04 6.27
N LYS A 72 -4.85 -0.54 6.71
CA LYS A 72 -5.82 0.13 7.57
C LYS A 72 -5.16 0.58 8.88
N PHE A 73 -4.37 -0.27 9.54
CA PHE A 73 -3.69 0.14 10.78
C PHE A 73 -2.69 1.26 10.53
N ALA A 74 -1.96 1.25 9.41
CA ALA A 74 -1.11 2.37 9.01
C ALA A 74 -1.92 3.68 8.84
N TYR A 75 -3.10 3.63 8.21
CA TYR A 75 -3.99 4.79 8.11
C TYR A 75 -4.57 5.24 9.45
N MET A 76 -4.85 4.31 10.38
CA MET A 76 -5.28 4.68 11.73
C MET A 76 -4.20 5.47 12.47
N VAL A 77 -2.92 5.11 12.30
CA VAL A 77 -1.79 5.88 12.84
C VAL A 77 -1.70 7.25 12.15
N ALA A 78 -1.69 7.26 10.81
CA ALA A 78 -1.55 8.50 10.03
C ALA A 78 -2.68 9.51 10.27
N SER A 79 -3.89 9.05 10.60
CA SER A 79 -5.05 9.90 10.91
C SER A 79 -5.19 10.25 12.39
N GLY A 80 -4.33 9.72 13.27
CA GLY A 80 -4.44 9.90 14.72
C GLY A 80 -5.58 9.12 15.39
N LEU A 81 -6.24 8.18 14.70
CA LEU A 81 -7.25 7.28 15.29
C LEU A 81 -6.66 6.23 16.24
N SER A 82 -5.36 6.00 16.16
CA SER A 82 -4.68 5.05 17.03
C SER A 82 -3.25 5.49 17.31
N ASN A 83 -2.73 5.10 18.48
CA ASN A 83 -1.32 5.32 18.78
C ASN A 83 -0.44 4.38 17.95
N SER A 84 0.77 4.86 17.66
CA SER A 84 1.75 4.16 16.81
C SER A 84 2.20 2.82 17.39
N ILE A 85 2.25 2.66 18.71
CA ILE A 85 2.72 1.44 19.36
C ILE A 85 1.70 0.30 19.14
N SER A 86 0.44 0.50 19.54
CA SER A 86 -0.61 -0.52 19.43
C SER A 86 -0.88 -0.92 17.98
N SER A 87 -1.03 0.07 17.09
CA SER A 87 -1.23 -0.21 15.67
C SER A 87 0.04 -0.72 15.00
N GLY A 88 1.22 -0.32 15.47
CA GLY A 88 2.51 -0.81 14.97
C GLY A 88 2.64 -2.32 15.05
N TYR A 89 2.34 -2.91 16.22
CA TYR A 89 2.32 -4.37 16.37
C TYR A 89 1.35 -5.05 15.39
N LYS A 90 0.16 -4.46 15.20
CA LYS A 90 -0.85 -5.03 14.30
C LYS A 90 -0.46 -4.93 12.82
N ILE A 91 0.25 -3.87 12.42
CA ILE A 91 0.81 -3.75 11.06
C ILE A 91 1.80 -4.89 10.82
N ILE A 92 2.75 -5.10 11.74
CA ILE A 92 3.74 -6.18 11.63
C ILE A 92 3.06 -7.55 11.59
N GLU A 93 2.14 -7.81 12.51
CA GLU A 93 1.39 -9.07 12.61
C GLU A 93 0.63 -9.36 11.31
N THR A 94 -0.14 -8.41 10.81
CA THR A 94 -0.94 -8.61 9.59
C THR A 94 -0.07 -8.72 8.33
N ALA A 95 1.05 -8.00 8.25
CA ALA A 95 2.02 -8.19 7.17
C ALA A 95 2.67 -9.59 7.20
N ASN A 96 3.00 -10.11 8.38
CA ASN A 96 3.53 -11.46 8.54
C ASN A 96 2.48 -12.52 8.18
N ASN A 97 1.24 -12.39 8.65
CA ASN A 97 0.16 -13.31 8.30
C ASN A 97 -0.10 -13.36 6.79
N ALA A 98 -0.06 -12.21 6.09
CA ALA A 98 -0.16 -12.19 4.63
C ALA A 98 1.00 -12.96 3.96
N TYR A 99 2.22 -12.76 4.45
CA TYR A 99 3.42 -13.43 3.94
C TYR A 99 3.44 -14.94 4.22
N GLU A 100 2.92 -15.39 5.36
CA GLU A 100 2.77 -16.81 5.68
C GLU A 100 1.74 -17.51 4.78
N ILE A 101 0.67 -16.80 4.37
CA ILE A 101 -0.32 -17.34 3.43
C ILE A 101 0.28 -17.52 2.05
N ASP A 102 1.00 -16.50 1.56
CA ASP A 102 1.68 -16.56 0.28
C ASP A 102 2.91 -15.64 0.29
N ALA A 103 4.09 -16.26 0.38
CA ALA A 103 5.39 -15.59 0.43
C ALA A 103 5.88 -15.10 -0.94
N ASN A 104 5.19 -15.47 -2.02
CA ASN A 104 5.48 -15.04 -3.37
C ASN A 104 4.47 -14.02 -3.88
N SER A 105 3.29 -13.91 -3.25
CA SER A 105 2.30 -12.87 -3.54
C SER A 105 2.96 -11.49 -3.55
N PRO A 106 2.75 -10.70 -4.63
CA PRO A 106 3.33 -9.37 -4.70
C PRO A 106 2.77 -8.46 -3.60
N TYR A 107 1.52 -8.68 -3.17
CA TYR A 107 0.89 -7.94 -2.08
C TYR A 107 1.54 -8.22 -0.72
N SER A 108 1.85 -9.48 -0.42
CA SER A 108 2.54 -9.87 0.81
C SER A 108 3.94 -9.29 0.87
N LEU A 109 4.67 -9.40 -0.24
CA LEU A 109 6.02 -8.85 -0.39
C LEU A 109 6.03 -7.34 -0.21
N THR A 110 5.08 -6.61 -0.82
CA THR A 110 4.94 -5.16 -0.62
C THR A 110 4.70 -4.81 0.85
N GLN A 111 3.85 -5.55 1.58
CA GLN A 111 3.62 -5.28 3.02
C GLN A 111 4.87 -5.54 3.87
N LYS A 112 5.63 -6.60 3.58
CA LYS A 112 6.94 -6.82 4.22
C LYS A 112 7.90 -5.67 3.94
N GLY A 113 7.95 -5.20 2.69
CA GLY A 113 8.71 -4.01 2.33
C GLY A 113 8.29 -2.77 3.11
N PHE A 114 6.99 -2.53 3.32
CA PHE A 114 6.52 -1.40 4.14
C PHE A 114 6.92 -1.51 5.60
N VAL A 115 6.84 -2.70 6.20
CA VAL A 115 7.32 -2.91 7.57
C VAL A 115 8.81 -2.56 7.65
N LYS A 116 9.61 -3.04 6.69
CA LYS A 116 11.05 -2.75 6.63
C LYS A 116 11.36 -1.28 6.39
N PHE A 117 10.56 -0.59 5.59
CA PHE A 117 10.78 0.81 5.25
C PHE A 117 10.38 1.77 6.39
N TYR A 118 9.22 1.58 7.01
CA TYR A 118 8.65 2.57 7.92
C TYR A 118 9.04 2.42 9.38
N PHE A 119 9.41 1.22 9.82
CA PHE A 119 9.65 0.97 11.23
C PHE A 119 11.09 1.33 11.62
N PRO A 120 11.35 1.72 12.87
CA PRO A 120 12.70 1.81 13.39
C PRO A 120 13.41 0.45 13.38
N GLY A 121 14.75 0.43 13.36
CA GLY A 121 15.54 -0.81 13.36
C GLY A 121 15.23 -1.77 14.50
N ILE A 122 14.98 -1.25 15.71
CA ILE A 122 14.58 -2.07 16.87
C ILE A 122 13.23 -2.79 16.68
N PHE A 123 12.39 -2.30 15.76
CA PHE A 123 11.12 -2.92 15.37
C PHE A 123 11.21 -3.64 14.01
N GLY A 124 12.45 -3.89 13.55
CA GLY A 124 12.75 -4.67 12.35
C GLY A 124 12.90 -3.85 11.08
N GLY A 125 12.94 -2.51 11.15
CA GLY A 125 13.18 -1.64 10.01
C GLY A 125 14.59 -1.78 9.42
N ASP A 126 14.68 -1.83 8.09
CA ASP A 126 15.92 -1.93 7.33
C ASP A 126 15.63 -1.59 5.86
N PHE A 127 16.25 -0.51 5.33
CA PHE A 127 16.02 -0.07 3.95
C PHE A 127 16.60 -1.03 2.89
N GLU A 128 17.67 -1.78 3.19
CA GLU A 128 18.19 -2.79 2.26
C GLU A 128 17.23 -4.00 2.19
N GLU A 129 16.68 -4.43 3.33
CA GLU A 129 15.63 -5.45 3.32
C GLU A 129 14.34 -4.94 2.65
N ALA A 130 13.98 -3.67 2.84
CA ALA A 130 12.85 -3.05 2.15
C ALA A 130 13.03 -3.13 0.63
N ASN A 131 14.21 -2.74 0.13
CA ASN A 131 14.58 -2.89 -1.28
C ASN A 131 14.44 -4.34 -1.78
N PHE A 132 14.92 -5.32 -1.00
CA PHE A 132 14.81 -6.73 -1.35
C PHE A 132 13.34 -7.13 -1.56
N PHE A 133 12.47 -6.81 -0.60
CA PHE A 133 11.05 -7.15 -0.68
C PHE A 133 10.33 -6.41 -1.83
N PHE A 134 10.57 -5.11 -2.00
CA PHE A 134 9.94 -4.35 -3.09
C PHE A 134 10.39 -4.83 -4.46
N LYS A 135 11.67 -5.14 -4.67
CA LYS A 135 12.17 -5.71 -5.93
C LYS A 135 11.50 -7.05 -6.23
N LYS A 136 11.39 -7.93 -5.24
CA LYS A 136 10.72 -9.23 -5.42
C LYS A 136 9.24 -9.03 -5.77
N ALA A 137 8.55 -8.11 -5.07
CA ALA A 137 7.16 -7.78 -5.37
C ALA A 137 6.96 -7.26 -6.80
N ILE A 138 7.85 -6.37 -7.26
CA ILE A 138 7.82 -5.79 -8.61
C ILE A 138 7.97 -6.87 -9.69
N VAL A 139 8.91 -7.80 -9.52
CA VAL A 139 9.06 -8.95 -10.43
C VAL A 139 7.78 -9.77 -10.46
N THR A 140 7.24 -10.13 -9.30
CA THR A 140 5.99 -10.92 -9.26
C THR A 140 4.81 -10.17 -9.90
N PHE A 141 4.68 -8.85 -9.68
CA PHE A 141 3.64 -8.06 -10.35
C PHE A 141 3.78 -8.11 -11.87
N GLU A 142 4.99 -7.94 -12.39
CA GLU A 142 5.28 -7.93 -13.83
C GLU A 142 5.02 -9.27 -14.52
N GLU A 143 5.23 -10.37 -13.80
CA GLU A 143 4.95 -11.73 -14.28
C GLU A 143 3.46 -12.06 -14.28
N ASN A 144 2.71 -11.61 -13.26
CA ASN A 144 1.37 -12.12 -12.97
C ASN A 144 0.22 -11.13 -13.23
N SER A 145 0.49 -9.85 -13.43
CA SER A 145 -0.55 -8.81 -13.55
C SER A 145 -0.43 -8.00 -14.83
N LYS A 146 -1.49 -7.98 -15.65
CA LYS A 146 -1.65 -7.04 -16.76
C LYS A 146 -3.09 -6.54 -16.82
N PRO A 147 -3.34 -5.23 -17.05
CA PRO A 147 -2.36 -4.15 -17.28
C PRO A 147 -1.75 -3.60 -15.98
N LEU A 148 -0.43 -3.33 -15.99
CA LEU A 148 0.31 -2.83 -14.83
C LEU A 148 0.03 -1.35 -14.51
N ALA A 149 -0.25 -0.52 -15.52
CA ALA A 149 -0.46 0.91 -15.36
C ALA A 149 -1.67 1.24 -14.46
N CYS A 150 -2.69 0.37 -14.44
CA CYS A 150 -3.87 0.54 -13.58
C CYS A 150 -3.73 -0.16 -12.22
N ASN A 151 -2.60 -0.80 -11.95
CA ASN A 151 -2.35 -1.48 -10.69
C ASN A 151 -1.68 -0.51 -9.71
N TRP A 152 -2.49 0.14 -8.89
CA TRP A 152 -1.98 1.09 -7.91
C TRP A 152 -0.99 0.45 -6.93
N TYR A 153 -1.20 -0.81 -6.53
CA TYR A 153 -0.29 -1.51 -5.61
C TYR A 153 1.11 -1.62 -6.21
N TYR A 154 1.18 -1.90 -7.51
CA TYR A 154 2.43 -1.94 -8.25
C TYR A 154 3.10 -0.56 -8.33
N LEU A 155 2.35 0.49 -8.70
CA LEU A 155 2.87 1.87 -8.73
C LEU A 155 3.37 2.31 -7.35
N ASN A 156 2.63 1.99 -6.28
CA ASN A 156 3.05 2.31 -4.92
C ASN A 156 4.31 1.51 -4.52
N THR A 157 4.42 0.26 -4.92
CA THR A 157 5.61 -0.56 -4.67
C THR A 157 6.84 0.02 -5.39
N LEU A 158 6.69 0.49 -6.64
CA LEU A 158 7.75 1.22 -7.35
C LEU A 158 8.15 2.50 -6.61
N LEU A 159 7.17 3.29 -6.14
CA LEU A 159 7.43 4.51 -5.40
C LEU A 159 8.29 4.22 -4.16
N PHE A 160 7.92 3.22 -3.37
CA PHE A 160 8.66 2.91 -2.15
C PHE A 160 10.00 2.21 -2.40
N LEU A 161 10.18 1.52 -3.53
CA LEU A 161 11.51 1.12 -3.98
C LEU A 161 12.39 2.35 -4.27
N ALA A 162 11.87 3.34 -5.00
CA ALA A 162 12.61 4.57 -5.28
C ALA A 162 12.96 5.31 -3.98
N LYS A 163 12.00 5.47 -3.07
CA LYS A 163 12.22 6.10 -1.76
C LYS A 163 13.25 5.36 -0.91
N SER A 164 13.20 4.03 -0.90
CA SER A 164 14.18 3.22 -0.19
C SER A 164 15.59 3.36 -0.79
N TYR A 165 15.71 3.55 -2.11
CA TYR A 165 16.98 3.94 -2.71
C TYR A 165 17.46 5.34 -2.30
N GLU A 166 16.55 6.32 -2.14
CA GLU A 166 16.90 7.65 -1.63
C GLU A 166 17.48 7.57 -0.20
N GLU A 167 16.81 6.85 0.71
CA GLU A 167 17.27 6.64 2.10
C GLU A 167 18.66 5.96 2.17
N LEU A 168 19.00 5.15 1.17
CA LEU A 168 20.30 4.49 1.04
C LEU A 168 21.33 5.29 0.23
N ASN A 169 21.04 6.53 -0.14
CA ASN A 169 21.86 7.39 -1.00
C ASN A 169 22.18 6.78 -2.38
N LYS A 170 21.37 5.82 -2.85
CA LYS A 170 21.47 5.16 -4.17
C LYS A 170 20.70 5.96 -5.23
N LYS A 171 21.13 7.21 -5.45
CA LYS A 171 20.43 8.18 -6.31
C LYS A 171 20.21 7.68 -7.73
N SER A 172 21.19 7.00 -8.33
CA SER A 172 21.09 6.52 -9.72
C SER A 172 19.96 5.50 -9.89
N GLU A 173 19.77 4.66 -8.89
CA GLU A 173 18.77 3.61 -8.84
C GLU A 173 17.38 4.20 -8.60
N ALA A 174 17.26 5.17 -7.70
CA ALA A 174 16.01 5.91 -7.50
C ALA A 174 15.53 6.57 -8.79
N ILE A 175 16.43 7.24 -9.53
CA ILE A 175 16.10 7.88 -10.82
C ILE A 175 15.58 6.87 -11.84
N LYS A 176 16.24 5.70 -11.98
CA LYS A 176 15.80 4.64 -12.89
C LYS A 176 14.38 4.16 -12.57
N VAL A 177 14.04 4.05 -11.28
CA VAL A 177 12.70 3.64 -10.86
C VAL A 177 11.67 4.74 -11.18
N TYR A 178 11.99 6.01 -10.93
CA TYR A 178 11.10 7.12 -11.29
C TYR A 178 10.87 7.24 -12.80
N GLU A 179 11.89 7.00 -13.62
CA GLU A 179 11.76 6.95 -15.08
C GLU A 179 10.80 5.86 -15.52
N LYS A 180 10.92 4.65 -14.93
CA LYS A 180 9.97 3.57 -15.16
C LYS A 180 8.55 3.95 -14.77
N MET A 181 8.35 4.64 -13.64
CA MET A 181 7.02 5.10 -13.23
C MET A 181 6.45 6.15 -14.18
N LEU A 182 7.25 7.09 -14.68
CA LEU A 182 6.79 8.13 -15.63
C LEU A 182 6.38 7.55 -16.99
N LEU A 183 6.96 6.43 -17.41
CA LEU A 183 6.51 5.70 -18.59
C LEU A 183 5.14 5.05 -18.40
N LEU A 184 4.82 4.64 -17.16
CA LEU A 184 3.58 3.93 -16.83
C LEU A 184 2.42 4.88 -16.48
N ALA A 185 2.72 5.98 -15.81
CA ALA A 185 1.76 6.97 -15.32
C ALA A 185 2.27 8.41 -15.57
N PRO A 186 2.36 8.83 -16.85
CA PRO A 186 2.90 10.13 -17.23
C PRO A 186 2.13 11.32 -16.65
N GLU A 187 0.86 11.12 -16.30
CA GLU A 187 -0.01 12.13 -15.68
C GLU A 187 0.35 12.43 -14.22
N TYR A 188 1.15 11.59 -13.57
CA TYR A 188 1.46 11.75 -12.15
C TYR A 188 2.67 12.67 -11.95
N HIS A 189 2.44 13.97 -12.14
CA HIS A 189 3.46 15.02 -12.15
C HIS A 189 4.36 15.09 -10.89
N LYS A 190 3.90 14.59 -9.74
CA LYS A 190 4.71 14.51 -8.51
C LYS A 190 5.97 13.65 -8.70
N ILE A 191 5.95 12.61 -9.55
CA ILE A 191 7.15 11.79 -9.83
C ILE A 191 8.23 12.62 -10.53
N ALA A 192 7.83 13.42 -11.52
CA ALA A 192 8.78 14.28 -12.24
C ALA A 192 9.44 15.29 -11.29
N HIS A 193 8.67 15.80 -10.33
CA HIS A 193 9.18 16.69 -9.28
C HIS A 193 10.22 15.99 -8.39
N TRP A 194 9.93 14.80 -7.85
CA TRP A 194 10.88 14.05 -7.02
C TRP A 194 12.16 13.69 -7.78
N LYS A 195 12.04 13.24 -9.03
CA LYS A 195 13.21 12.98 -9.90
C LYS A 195 14.07 14.24 -10.06
N LYS A 196 13.44 15.40 -10.32
CA LYS A 196 14.14 16.67 -10.51
C LYS A 196 14.90 17.09 -9.24
N GLN A 197 14.24 17.02 -8.08
CA GLN A 197 14.87 17.31 -6.79
C GLN A 197 16.11 16.45 -6.52
N LEU A 198 16.02 15.15 -6.84
CA LEU A 198 17.18 14.28 -6.73
C LEU A 198 18.31 14.76 -7.61
N ILE A 199 18.06 15.05 -8.89
CA ILE A 199 19.08 15.49 -9.86
C ILE A 199 19.78 16.77 -9.37
N GLU A 200 19.01 17.78 -8.97
CA GLU A 200 19.49 19.11 -8.59
C GLU A 200 20.15 19.18 -7.21
N GLY A 201 19.86 18.22 -6.33
CA GLY A 201 20.43 18.16 -4.98
C GLY A 201 21.78 17.45 -4.85
N ALA A 202 22.54 17.23 -5.93
CA ALA A 202 23.90 16.64 -5.87
C ALA A 202 24.97 17.57 -6.43
#